data_AF-A0A110B0F2-F1
#
_entry.id   AF-A0A110B0F2-F1
#
_cell.length_a   1.000
_cell.length_b   1.000
_cell.length_c   1.000
_cell.angle_alpha   90.00
_cell.angle_beta   90.00
_cell.angle_gamma   90.00
#
_symmetry.space_group_name_H-M   'P 1'
#
loop_
_entity.id
_entity.type
_entity.pdbx_description
1 polymer ?
#
loop_
_entity_poly.entity_id
_entity_poly.type
_entity_poly.pdbx_seq_one_letter_code
_entity_poly.pdbx_strand_id
1 'polypeptide(L)' 'MQTLEIQVPDNKSQQVKDFLTALGVSVKVKKEKNSPNADTIAAMNELKAGKGKKFKSVDELFSSI' A
#
# COMPACT_ATOMS: atom_id res chain seq x y z
N MET A 1 -9.18 -16.38 20.76
CA MET A 1 -8.57 -15.04 20.92
C MET A 1 -8.86 -14.24 19.66
N GLN A 2 -9.63 -13.16 19.74
CA GLN A 2 -9.93 -12.29 18.59
C GLN A 2 -8.89 -11.16 18.55
N THR A 3 -8.30 -10.93 17.38
CA THR A 3 -7.38 -9.80 17.15
C THR A 3 -8.08 -8.85 16.18
N LEU A 4 -8.24 -7.58 16.57
CA LEU A 4 -8.82 -6.55 15.73
C LEU A 4 -7.70 -5.83 14.98
N GLU A 5 -7.78 -5.83 13.65
CA GLU A 5 -6.88 -5.08 12.78
C GLU A 5 -7.60 -3.81 12.32
N ILE A 6 -6.98 -2.65 12.57
CA ILE A 6 -7.49 -1.33 12.18
C ILE A 6 -6.47 -0.66 11.27
N GLN A 7 -6.93 -0.18 10.11
CA GLN A 7 -6.12 0.64 9.22
C GLN A 7 -6.13 2.07 9.73
N VAL A 8 -4.94 2.59 10.06
CA VAL A 8 -4.77 3.95 10.57
C VAL A 8 -3.88 4.72 9.60
N PRO A 9 -4.26 5.92 9.15
CA PRO A 9 -3.40 6.77 8.34
C PRO A 9 -2.07 7.03 9.04
N ASP A 10 -0.95 6.98 8.32
CA ASP A 10 0.39 7.09 8.90
C ASP A 10 0.57 8.37 9.75
N ASN A 11 -0.08 9.48 9.36
CA ASN A 11 0.01 10.75 10.09
C ASN A 11 -0.70 10.74 11.46
N LYS A 12 -1.59 9.77 11.73
CA LYS A 12 -2.28 9.61 13.04
C LYS A 12 -1.84 8.36 13.79
N SER A 13 -0.98 7.53 13.19
CA SER A 13 -0.51 6.27 13.78
C SER A 13 0.06 6.45 15.19
N GLN A 14 0.79 7.55 15.43
CA GLN A 14 1.37 7.87 16.73
C GLN A 14 0.29 8.19 17.78
N GLN A 15 -0.68 9.04 17.45
CA GLN A 15 -1.78 9.41 18.34
C GLN A 15 -2.64 8.20 18.72
N VAL A 16 -2.93 7.33 17.77
CA VAL A 16 -3.71 6.11 18.01
C VAL A 16 -2.91 5.13 18.87
N LYS A 17 -1.60 5.01 18.64
CA LYS A 17 -0.72 4.17 19.46
C LYS A 17 -0.67 4.67 20.91
N ASP A 18 -0.53 5.97 21.11
CA ASP A 18 -0.46 6.58 22.45
C ASP A 18 -1.80 6.41 23.20
N PHE A 19 -2.92 6.59 22.51
CA PHE A 19 -4.27 6.38 23.06
C PHE A 19 -4.51 4.91 23.46
N LEU A 20 -4.20 3.96 22.57
CA LEU A 20 -4.39 2.53 22.85
C LEU A 20 -3.45 2.02 23.95
N THR A 21 -2.24 2.57 24.03
CA THR A 21 -1.30 2.27 25.11
C THR A 21 -1.82 2.80 26.45
N ALA A 22 -2.42 4.00 26.47
CA ALA A 22 -3.06 4.57 27.67
C ALA A 22 -4.25 3.73 28.16
N LEU A 23 -4.95 3.05 27.25
CA LEU A 23 -6.02 2.11 27.57
C LEU A 23 -5.52 0.70 27.96
N GLY A 24 -4.21 0.49 28.05
CA GLY A 24 -3.59 -0.80 28.41
C GLY A 24 -3.65 -1.85 27.30
N VAL A 25 -3.96 -1.47 26.07
CA VAL A 25 -4.03 -2.38 24.93
C VAL A 25 -2.65 -2.49 24.29
N SER A 26 -2.12 -3.72 24.20
CA SER A 26 -0.84 -3.97 23.53
C SER A 26 -1.02 -3.88 22.01
N VAL A 27 -0.48 -2.81 21.42
CA VAL A 27 -0.56 -2.56 19.97
C VAL A 27 0.67 -3.13 19.27
N LYS A 28 0.46 -4.12 18.39
CA LYS A 28 1.48 -4.55 17.42
C LYS A 28 1.27 -3.78 16.12
N VAL A 29 2.14 -2.82 15.85
CA VAL A 29 2.12 -2.09 14.57
C VAL A 29 2.67 -3.02 13.48
N LYS A 30 1.77 -3.60 12.68
CA LYS A 30 2.14 -4.21 11.40
C LYS A 30 2.26 -3.09 10.38
N LYS A 31 3.48 -2.60 10.15
CA LYS A 31 3.73 -1.78 8.96
C LYS A 31 3.71 -2.71 7.76
N GLU A 32 2.69 -2.59 6.91
CA GLU A 32 2.76 -3.19 5.58
C GLU A 32 3.92 -2.53 4.84
N LYS A 33 5.03 -3.25 4.72
CA LYS A 33 6.30 -2.67 4.25
C LYS A 33 6.27 -2.25 2.78
N ASN A 34 5.19 -2.57 2.05
CA ASN A 34 5.09 -2.47 0.60
C ASN A 34 3.69 -2.04 0.12
N SER A 35 3.01 -1.13 0.82
CA SER A 35 1.80 -0.54 0.24
C SER A 35 2.19 0.37 -0.95
N PRO A 36 1.60 0.17 -2.14
CA PRO A 36 1.89 1.02 -3.28
C PRO A 36 1.49 2.47 -2.97
N ASN A 37 2.35 3.42 -3.33
CA ASN A 37 2.06 4.84 -3.19
C ASN A 37 0.95 5.28 -4.17
N ALA A 38 0.44 6.51 -4.01
CA ALA A 38 -0.67 7.02 -4.83
C ALA A 38 -0.39 6.92 -6.34
N ASP A 39 0.83 7.22 -6.76
CA ASP A 39 1.25 7.16 -8.16
C ASP A 39 1.25 5.72 -8.69
N THR A 40 1.70 4.77 -7.87
CA THR A 40 1.70 3.34 -8.22
C THR A 40 0.26 2.82 -8.34
N ILE A 41 -0.64 3.24 -7.45
CA ILE A 41 -2.06 2.88 -7.52
C ILE A 41 -2.69 3.45 -8.81
N ALA A 42 -2.36 4.68 -9.18
CA ALA A 42 -2.83 5.30 -10.42
C ALA A 42 -2.36 4.52 -11.66
N ALA A 43 -1.06 4.21 -11.75
CA ALA A 43 -0.50 3.42 -12.85
C ALA A 43 -1.12 2.02 -12.95
N MET A 44 -1.37 1.35 -11.81
CA MET A 44 -2.08 0.07 -11.77
C MET A 44 -3.51 0.18 -12.29
N ASN A 45 -4.24 1.25 -11.96
CA ASN A 45 -5.60 1.47 -12.42
C ASN A 45 -5.65 1.76 -13.94
N GLU A 46 -4.68 2.51 -14.48
CA GLU A 46 -4.56 2.75 -15.92
C GLU A 46 -4.29 1.47 -16.71
N LEU A 47 -3.40 0.61 -16.20
CA LEU A 47 -3.15 -0.72 -16.79
C LEU A 47 -4.41 -1.57 -16.78
N LYS A 48 -5.14 -1.61 -15.66
CA LYS A 48 -6.43 -2.33 -15.56
C LYS A 48 -7.50 -1.79 -16.50
N ALA A 49 -7.50 -0.49 -16.76
CA ALA A 49 -8.40 0.17 -17.72
C ALA A 49 -8.03 -0.12 -19.19
N GLY A 50 -6.99 -0.92 -19.45
CA GLY A 50 -6.57 -1.28 -20.80
C GLY A 50 -5.76 -0.21 -21.52
N LYS A 51 -5.31 0.84 -20.82
CA LYS A 51 -4.46 1.90 -21.39
C LYS A 51 -2.97 1.55 -21.43
N GLY A 52 -2.62 0.31 -21.08
CA GLY A 52 -1.24 -0.19 -21.15
C GLY A 52 -0.72 -0.31 -22.58
N LYS A 53 0.58 -0.11 -22.77
CA LYS A 53 1.26 -0.47 -24.01
C LYS A 53 1.43 -1.99 -24.09
N LYS A 54 1.07 -2.56 -25.24
CA LYS A 54 1.37 -3.95 -25.57
C LYS A 54 2.59 -4.00 -26.47
N PHE A 55 3.50 -4.89 -26.16
CA PHE A 55 4.66 -5.21 -27.00
C PHE A 55 4.50 -6.62 -27.53
N LYS A 56 4.95 -6.86 -28.76
CA LYS A 56 4.83 -8.18 -29.41
C LYS A 56 5.94 -9.12 -28.98
N SER A 57 7.08 -8.59 -28.56
CA SER A 57 8.22 -9.35 -28.07
C SER A 57 8.92 -8.64 -26.89
N VAL A 58 9.75 -9.41 -26.19
CA VAL A 58 10.60 -8.90 -25.12
C VAL A 58 11.61 -7.88 -25.67
N ASP A 59 12.18 -8.14 -26.86
CA ASP A 59 13.11 -7.22 -27.53
C ASP A 59 12.47 -5.87 -27.87
N GLU A 60 11.20 -5.88 -28.30
CA GLU A 60 10.44 -4.65 -28.59
C GLU A 60 10.17 -3.84 -27.32
N LEU A 61 9.93 -4.52 -26.20
CA LEU A 61 9.77 -3.86 -24.90
C LEU A 61 11.06 -3.15 -24.49
N PHE A 62 12.21 -3.83 -24.51
CA PHE A 62 13.48 -3.22 -24.09
C PHE A 62 13.98 -2.13 -25.05
N SER A 63 13.58 -2.18 -26.32
CA SER A 63 13.91 -1.12 -27.29
C SER A 63 13.07 0.15 -27.10
N SER A 64 12.01 0.09 -26.29
CA SER A 64 11.05 1.20 -26.11
C SER A 64 11.28 2.07 -24.87
N ILE A 65 12.29 1.73 -24.07
CA ILE A 65 12.65 2.33 -22.77
C ILE A 65 14.06 2.89 -22.87
#